data_AF-A0A7K3KQD7-F1
#
_entry.id   AF-A0A7K3KQD7-F1
#
_cell.length_a   1.000
_cell.length_b   1.000
_cell.length_c   1.000
_cell.angle_alpha   90.00
_cell.angle_beta   90.00
_cell.angle_gamma   90.00
#
_symmetry.space_group_name_H-M   'P 1'
#
loop_
_entity.id
_entity.type
_entity.pdbx_description
1 polymer ?
#
loop_
_entity_poly.entity_id
_entity_poly.type
_entity_poly.pdbx_seq_one_letter_code
_entity_poly.pdbx_strand_id
1 'polypeptide(L)'
;TVDTEKPEQVSKVLQEALKSYKIDKDFEKENLETLKRETLGDYYKSLNSLEYIANQFSSNIYGEINFFDLPEILSGLTLEKVSKHAEKFVENMQTVDFIIYPK
;
A
#
# COMPACT_ATOMS: atom_id res chain seq x y z
N THR A 1 -0.20 15.02 -5.06
CA THR A 1 0.62 15.80 -6.02
C THR A 1 1.77 16.40 -5.25
N VAL A 2 2.99 16.33 -5.78
CA VAL A 2 4.17 16.90 -5.14
C VAL A 2 4.51 18.20 -5.86
N ASP A 3 4.47 19.32 -5.15
CA ASP A 3 4.87 20.61 -5.71
C ASP A 3 6.39 20.71 -5.65
N THR A 4 7.03 20.86 -6.81
CA THR A 4 8.48 20.92 -6.93
C THR A 4 8.88 21.72 -8.16
N GLU A 5 10.01 22.42 -8.07
CA GLU A 5 10.64 23.06 -9.22
C GLU A 5 11.39 22.06 -10.11
N LYS A 6 11.55 20.80 -9.67
CA LYS A 6 12.32 19.76 -10.34
C LYS A 6 11.48 18.47 -10.50
N PRO A 7 10.39 18.50 -11.29
CA PRO A 7 9.45 17.38 -11.41
C PRO A 7 10.09 16.08 -11.93
N GLU A 8 11.04 16.18 -12.86
CA GLU A 8 11.78 15.02 -13.37
C GLU A 8 12.62 14.33 -12.29
N GLN A 9 13.16 15.09 -11.34
CA GLN A 9 13.95 14.53 -10.24
C GLN A 9 13.07 13.75 -9.27
N VAL A 10 11.81 14.16 -9.08
CA VAL A 10 10.87 13.45 -8.20
C VAL A 10 10.58 12.05 -8.75
N SER A 11 10.30 11.92 -10.05
CA SER A 11 10.08 10.60 -10.65
C SER A 11 11.30 9.68 -10.45
N LYS A 12 12.50 10.21 -10.72
CA LYS A 12 13.73 9.45 -10.55
C LYS A 12 13.93 8.99 -9.09
N VAL A 13 13.77 9.89 -8.12
CA VAL A 13 13.93 9.57 -6.68
C VAL A 13 12.90 8.54 -6.23
N LEU A 14 11.64 8.64 -6.67
CA LEU A 14 10.60 7.66 -6.35
C LEU A 14 10.93 6.28 -6.92
N GLN A 15 11.37 6.22 -8.18
CA GLN A 15 11.78 4.96 -8.82
C GLN A 15 13.00 4.34 -8.12
N GLU A 16 13.98 5.15 -7.72
CA GLU A 16 15.14 4.69 -6.96
C GLU A 16 14.73 4.14 -5.61
N ALA A 17 13.88 4.84 -4.85
CA ALA A 17 13.37 4.38 -3.57
C ALA A 17 12.62 3.04 -3.68
N LEU A 18 11.76 2.89 -4.70
CA LEU A 18 11.07 1.62 -4.96
C LEU A 18 12.04 0.49 -5.28
N LYS A 19 13.12 0.74 -6.04
CA LYS A 19 14.14 -0.26 -6.37
C LYS A 19 15.05 -0.60 -5.19
N SER A 20 15.30 0.35 -4.29
CA SER A 20 16.19 0.20 -3.14
C SER A 20 15.47 -0.19 -1.84
N TYR A 21 14.19 -0.55 -1.90
CA TYR A 21 13.33 -0.72 -0.72
C TYR A 21 13.90 -1.67 0.35
N LYS A 22 14.69 -2.68 -0.04
CA LYS A 22 15.30 -3.65 0.90
C LYS A 22 16.41 -3.06 1.77
N ILE A 23 17.03 -1.98 1.33
CA ILE A 23 18.11 -1.29 2.06
C ILE A 23 17.52 -0.18 2.94
N ASP A 24 16.22 0.11 2.77
CA ASP A 24 15.52 1.05 3.61
C ASP A 24 15.29 0.45 5.00
N LYS A 25 15.64 1.23 6.03
CA LYS A 25 15.41 0.90 7.45
C LYS A 25 13.93 0.69 7.75
N ASP A 26 13.03 1.24 6.93
CA ASP A 26 11.60 1.13 7.14
C ASP A 26 11.04 -0.23 6.66
N PHE A 27 11.84 -1.02 5.92
CA PHE A 27 11.46 -2.36 5.46
C PHE A 27 11.82 -3.45 6.48
N GLU A 28 11.37 -3.27 7.72
CA GLU A 28 11.66 -4.16 8.83
C GLU A 28 10.37 -4.70 9.49
N LYS A 29 10.53 -5.79 10.25
CA LYS A 29 9.40 -6.47 10.91
C LYS A 29 8.63 -5.55 11.86
N GLU A 30 9.33 -4.67 12.58
CA GLU A 30 8.71 -3.74 13.52
C GLU A 30 7.78 -2.74 12.83
N ASN A 31 8.21 -2.18 11.69
CA ASN A 31 7.38 -1.29 10.88
C ASN A 31 6.16 -2.03 10.32
N LEU A 32 6.33 -3.27 9.85
CA LEU A 32 5.19 -4.08 9.40
C LEU A 32 4.16 -4.30 10.51
N GLU A 33 4.59 -4.61 11.73
CA GLU A 33 3.67 -4.79 12.87
C GLU A 33 2.97 -3.48 13.27
N THR A 34 3.63 -2.33 13.11
CA THR A 34 3.01 -1.02 13.31
C THR A 34 1.93 -0.74 12.26
N LEU A 35 2.23 -0.96 10.97
CA LEU A 35 1.28 -0.81 9.88
C LEU A 35 0.07 -1.75 10.02
N LYS A 36 0.29 -3.00 10.44
CA LYS A 36 -0.80 -3.95 10.74
C LYS A 36 -1.73 -3.42 11.82
N ARG A 37 -1.19 -2.81 12.88
CA ARG A 37 -1.97 -2.24 13.99
C ARG A 37 -2.76 -1.02 13.55
N GLU A 38 -2.15 -0.13 12.77
CA GLU A 38 -2.81 1.06 12.21
C GLU A 38 -3.97 0.65 11.29
N THR A 39 -3.70 -0.29 10.39
CA THR A 39 -4.71 -0.82 9.45
C THR A 39 -5.88 -1.48 10.20
N LEU A 40 -5.61 -2.27 11.24
CA LEU A 40 -6.65 -2.84 12.10
C LEU A 40 -7.45 -1.75 12.83
N GLY A 41 -6.77 -0.70 13.31
CA GLY A 41 -7.43 0.44 13.94
C GLY A 41 -8.43 1.11 12.99
N ASP A 42 -8.03 1.37 11.76
CA ASP A 42 -8.90 1.99 10.75
C ASP A 42 -10.02 1.04 10.30
N TYR A 43 -9.75 -0.26 10.19
CA TYR A 43 -10.78 -1.28 10.00
C TYR A 43 -11.86 -1.20 11.10
N TYR A 44 -11.48 -1.20 12.39
CA TYR A 44 -12.46 -1.13 13.48
C TYR A 44 -13.23 0.19 13.49
N LYS A 45 -12.60 1.31 13.16
CA LYS A 45 -13.31 2.60 13.02
C LYS A 45 -14.38 2.50 11.92
N SER A 46 -14.04 1.86 10.80
CA SER A 46 -14.94 1.74 9.65
C SER A 46 -16.19 0.90 9.95
N LEU A 47 -16.12 -0.02 10.92
CA LEU A 47 -17.28 -0.79 11.40
C LEU A 47 -18.36 0.07 12.08
N ASN A 48 -18.05 1.32 12.44
CA ASN A 48 -19.04 2.24 12.99
C ASN A 48 -19.95 2.86 11.91
N SER A 49 -19.75 2.52 10.62
CA SER A 49 -20.55 3.03 9.51
C SER A 49 -21.22 1.89 8.75
N LEU A 50 -22.54 1.77 8.92
CA LEU A 50 -23.33 0.78 8.17
C LEU A 50 -23.26 1.01 6.66
N GLU A 51 -23.22 2.27 6.24
CA GLU A 51 -23.02 2.67 4.84
C GLU A 51 -21.68 2.14 4.31
N TYR A 52 -20.60 2.31 5.07
CA TYR A 52 -19.29 1.81 4.67
C TYR A 52 -19.28 0.28 4.56
N ILE A 53 -19.84 -0.42 5.56
CA ILE A 53 -19.96 -1.89 5.53
C ILE A 53 -20.76 -2.34 4.30
N ALA A 54 -21.90 -1.71 4.02
CA ALA A 54 -22.73 -2.04 2.87
C ALA A 54 -22.00 -1.84 1.54
N ASN A 55 -21.24 -0.75 1.40
CA ASN A 55 -20.43 -0.49 0.21
C ASN A 55 -19.32 -1.52 0.02
N GLN A 56 -18.62 -1.89 1.10
CA GLN A 56 -17.56 -2.90 1.03
C GLN A 56 -18.12 -4.29 0.71
N PHE A 57 -19.25 -4.68 1.31
CA PHE A 57 -19.87 -5.99 1.08
C PHE A 57 -20.46 -6.13 -0.33
N SER A 58 -21.02 -5.05 -0.88
CA SER A 58 -21.59 -5.06 -2.24
C SER A 58 -20.54 -5.18 -3.33
N SER A 59 -19.27 -4.94 -3.01
CA SER A 59 -18.20 -4.84 -4.01
C SER A 59 -17.85 -6.17 -4.68
N ASN A 60 -18.13 -7.33 -4.05
CA ASN A 60 -17.94 -8.69 -4.61
C ASN A 60 -16.58 -8.92 -5.34
N ILE A 61 -15.54 -8.18 -4.96
CA ILE A 61 -14.31 -8.07 -5.77
C ILE A 61 -13.43 -9.33 -5.65
N TYR A 62 -13.47 -10.03 -4.52
CA TYR A 62 -12.51 -11.09 -4.19
C TYR A 62 -13.13 -12.47 -3.99
N GLY A 63 -14.26 -12.74 -4.65
CA GLY A 63 -14.91 -14.05 -4.64
C GLY A 63 -15.37 -14.45 -3.23
N GLU A 64 -14.73 -15.48 -2.65
CA GLU A 64 -15.04 -15.96 -1.29
C GLU A 64 -14.47 -15.06 -0.18
N ILE A 65 -13.51 -14.19 -0.51
CA ILE A 65 -12.93 -13.24 0.44
C ILE A 65 -13.77 -11.97 0.47
N ASN A 66 -14.16 -11.56 1.66
CA ASN A 66 -14.91 -10.35 1.91
C ASN A 66 -14.21 -9.46 2.96
N PHE A 67 -14.82 -8.30 3.19
CA PHE A 67 -14.30 -7.28 4.10
C PHE A 67 -14.03 -7.78 5.52
N PHE A 68 -14.82 -8.74 6.02
CA PHE A 68 -14.68 -9.27 7.38
C PHE A 68 -13.47 -10.20 7.56
N ASP A 69 -12.86 -10.66 6.46
CA ASP A 69 -11.67 -11.53 6.49
C ASP A 69 -10.37 -10.73 6.67
N LEU A 70 -10.44 -9.40 6.59
CA LEU A 70 -9.27 -8.51 6.67
C LEU A 70 -8.41 -8.74 7.94
N PRO A 71 -8.99 -8.92 9.16
CA PRO A 71 -8.17 -9.18 10.34
C PRO A 71 -7.36 -10.49 10.25
N GLU A 72 -7.93 -11.54 9.69
CA GLU A 72 -7.25 -12.82 9.52
C GLU A 72 -6.13 -12.69 8.47
N ILE A 73 -6.42 -12.05 7.35
CA ILE A 73 -5.45 -11.79 6.27
C ILE A 73 -4.26 -10.97 6.80
N LEU A 74 -4.54 -9.88 7.53
CA LEU A 74 -3.49 -9.05 8.14
C LEU A 74 -2.64 -9.84 9.13
N SER A 75 -3.26 -10.71 9.94
CA SER A 75 -2.54 -11.54 10.91
C SER A 75 -1.53 -12.47 10.23
N GLY A 76 -1.89 -13.04 9.07
CA GLY A 76 -1.06 -13.94 8.28
C GLY A 76 -0.05 -13.25 7.36
N LEU A 77 -0.03 -11.92 7.33
CA LEU A 77 0.94 -11.14 6.56
C LEU A 77 2.32 -11.17 7.26
N THR A 78 3.35 -11.52 6.50
CA THR A 78 4.74 -11.59 6.97
C THR A 78 5.65 -10.75 6.08
N LEU A 79 6.80 -10.34 6.62
CA LEU A 79 7.76 -9.53 5.88
C LEU A 79 8.30 -10.28 4.66
N GLU A 80 8.45 -11.60 4.73
CA GLU A 80 8.88 -12.43 3.60
C GLU A 80 7.86 -12.43 2.47
N LYS A 81 6.56 -12.51 2.79
CA LYS A 81 5.48 -12.41 1.79
C LYS A 81 5.50 -11.03 1.13
N VAL A 82 5.59 -9.97 1.93
CA VAL A 82 5.67 -8.60 1.43
C VAL A 82 6.91 -8.44 0.54
N SER A 83 8.07 -8.94 0.96
CA SER A 83 9.31 -8.87 0.18
C SER A 83 9.18 -9.58 -1.15
N LYS A 84 8.63 -10.81 -1.17
CA LYS A 84 8.41 -11.58 -2.39
C LYS A 84 7.50 -10.83 -3.39
N HIS A 85 6.44 -10.19 -2.89
CA HIS A 85 5.54 -9.41 -3.74
C HIS A 85 6.18 -8.09 -4.21
N ALA A 86 6.96 -7.43 -3.35
CA ALA A 86 7.71 -6.23 -3.69
C ALA A 86 8.77 -6.49 -4.77
N GLU A 87 9.52 -7.61 -4.67
CA GLU A 87 10.47 -8.05 -5.72
C GLU A 87 9.75 -8.18 -7.07
N LYS A 88 8.66 -8.94 -7.11
CA LYS A 88 7.87 -9.14 -8.32
C LYS A 88 7.31 -7.83 -8.86
N PHE A 89 6.88 -6.92 -7.98
CA PHE A 89 6.39 -5.60 -8.37
C PHE A 89 7.51 -4.80 -9.04
N VAL A 90 8.67 -4.67 -8.39
CA VAL A 90 9.81 -3.89 -8.90
C VAL A 90 10.36 -4.48 -10.21
N GLU A 91 10.41 -5.81 -10.33
CA GLU A 91 10.85 -6.49 -11.57
C GLU A 91 9.96 -6.19 -12.77
N ASN A 92 8.65 -6.05 -12.55
CA ASN A 92 7.66 -5.88 -13.60
C ASN A 92 7.10 -4.45 -13.69
N MET A 93 7.61 -3.50 -12.89
CA MET A 93 7.03 -2.18 -12.82
C MET A 93 7.21 -1.42 -14.13
N GLN A 94 6.16 -0.74 -14.55
CA GLN A 94 6.17 0.19 -15.66
C GLN A 94 5.92 1.60 -15.12
N THR A 95 6.70 2.57 -15.57
CA THR A 95 6.57 3.94 -15.12
C THR A 95 5.89 4.80 -16.17
N VAL A 96 4.95 5.63 -15.74
CA VAL A 96 4.33 6.70 -16.53
C VAL A 96 4.43 7.97 -15.73
N ASP A 97 5.03 9.01 -16.30
CA ASP A 97 5.19 10.32 -15.66
C ASP A 97 4.14 11.30 -16.17
N PHE A 98 3.43 11.95 -15.23
CA PHE A 98 2.48 13.01 -15.53
C PHE A 98 2.89 14.29 -14.79
N ILE A 99 3.28 15.32 -15.54
CA ILE A 99 3.80 16.59 -15.01
C ILE A 99 2.85 17.71 -15.40
N ILE A 100 2.38 18.47 -14.40
CA ILE A 100 1.55 19.65 -14.60
C ILE A 100 2.41 20.89 -14.33
N TYR A 101 2.60 21.72 -15.35
CA TYR A 101 3.26 23.01 -15.21
C TYR A 101 2.25 24.11 -14.86
N PRO A 102 2.62 25.09 -14.03
CA PRO A 102 1.80 26.28 -13.82
C PRO A 102 1.58 27.02 -15.15
N LYS A 103 0.48 27.77 -15.22
CA LYS A 103 0.12 28.58 -16.40
C LYS A 103 1.09 29.73 -16.64
#